data_AF-A0A662JTC9-F1
#
_entry.id   AF-A0A662JTC9-F1
#
_cell.length_a   1.000
_cell.length_b   1.000
_cell.length_c   1.000
_cell.angle_alpha   90.00
_cell.angle_beta   90.00
_cell.angle_gamma   90.00
#
_symmetry.space_group_name_H-M   'P 1'
#
loop_
_entity.id
_entity.type
_entity.pdbx_description
1 polymer ?
#
loop_
_entity_poly.entity_id
_entity_poly.type
_entity_poly.pdbx_seq_one_letter_code
_entity_poly.pdbx_strand_id
1 'polypeptide(L)'
;MSEFRKGAVGAVVFLLTLVGVEIYFFYSFLTHGLLVKYGYSVGILYYNLPYLLMFLLLLTVVSVVIAAIVYGFVKRRSWTRKFSLFFLIWAMLWPIWSILVWNYIIEQVILLVVYALLILYLLSSFAREYFRNIFRYGKYTLYRREVVLKSGKKLTIYFFSEHEPKSGVPCAMPEGYTVGINPRSNMPYLEKYYPGVYKYGRYTLYKKRVTLESGKTLTIYFFSDHKPKSGTPTGMPDGYVVGINPRSKMPYLKKKRGFRGFSSEKVVIESSDKAADSRNNRGEKDMEEKSRKPSNVIYVVNKPQPGHVRGDWAVRSHGKIFSHHRTKQAAIKEARKIAKEREATVMVQNTDGTFGMGFKPRTKKR
;
A
#
# COMPACT_ATOMS: atom_id res chain seq x y z
N MET A 1 11.29 32.83 4.03
CA MET A 1 11.91 31.88 3.07
C MET A 1 11.44 30.47 3.45
N SER A 2 10.84 29.69 2.53
CA SER A 2 10.27 28.37 2.90
C SER A 2 11.35 27.40 3.37
N GLU A 3 11.06 26.57 4.38
CA GLU A 3 11.98 25.53 4.91
C GLU A 3 12.60 24.65 3.80
N PHE A 4 11.84 24.42 2.72
CA PHE A 4 12.31 23.75 1.51
C PHE A 4 13.54 24.42 0.88
N ARG A 5 13.55 25.76 0.78
CA ARG A 5 14.67 26.51 0.23
C ARG A 5 15.91 26.34 1.10
N LYS A 6 15.75 26.33 2.43
CA LYS A 6 16.88 26.09 3.36
C LYS A 6 17.48 24.71 3.14
N GLY A 7 16.65 23.67 3.04
CA GLY A 7 17.10 22.31 2.75
C GLY A 7 17.81 22.19 1.40
N ALA A 8 17.29 22.84 0.36
CA ALA A 8 17.90 22.85 -0.97
C ALA A 8 19.26 23.59 -0.98
N VAL A 9 19.36 24.75 -0.34
CA VAL A 9 20.62 25.49 -0.21
C VAL A 9 21.65 24.65 0.56
N GLY A 10 21.25 24.05 1.69
CA GLY A 10 22.13 23.15 2.44
C GLY A 10 22.63 21.97 1.61
N ALA A 11 21.77 21.37 0.77
CA ALA A 11 22.16 20.28 -0.11
C ALA A 11 23.15 20.73 -1.20
N VAL A 12 22.99 21.92 -1.75
CA VAL A 12 23.94 22.49 -2.72
C VAL A 12 25.28 22.78 -2.07
N VAL A 13 25.28 23.42 -0.89
CA VAL A 13 26.51 23.67 -0.12
C VAL A 13 27.22 22.36 0.20
N PHE A 14 26.49 21.34 0.67
CA PHE A 14 27.05 20.00 0.91
C PHE A 14 27.71 19.40 -0.34
N LEU A 15 27.05 19.46 -1.50
CA LEU A 15 27.60 18.90 -2.74
C LEU A 15 28.84 19.68 -3.22
N LEU A 16 28.83 21.00 -3.14
CA LEU A 16 30.00 21.82 -3.50
C LEU A 16 31.18 21.55 -2.57
N THR A 17 30.94 21.48 -1.26
CA THR A 17 31.98 21.14 -0.27
C THR A 17 32.51 19.73 -0.51
N LEU A 18 31.63 18.75 -0.77
CA LEU A 18 32.05 17.38 -1.08
C LEU A 18 32.97 17.35 -2.31
N VAL A 19 32.54 17.93 -3.43
CA VAL A 19 33.34 17.97 -4.66
C VAL A 19 34.66 18.70 -4.45
N GLY A 20 34.65 19.85 -3.75
CA GLY A 20 35.86 20.61 -3.46
C GLY A 20 36.86 19.84 -2.59
N VAL A 21 36.37 19.15 -1.55
CA VAL A 21 37.19 18.31 -0.66
C VAL A 21 37.78 17.11 -1.40
N GLU A 22 37.01 16.46 -2.28
CA GLU A 22 37.53 15.34 -3.09
C GLU A 22 38.60 15.82 -4.07
N ILE A 23 38.38 16.93 -4.78
CA ILE A 23 39.38 17.53 -5.67
C ILE A 23 40.67 17.85 -4.90
N TYR A 24 40.53 18.48 -3.73
CA TYR A 24 41.66 18.80 -2.86
C TYR A 24 42.37 17.54 -2.36
N PHE A 25 41.62 16.51 -1.94
CA PHE A 25 42.15 15.23 -1.51
C PHE A 25 42.98 14.57 -2.62
N PHE A 26 42.48 14.50 -3.86
CA PHE A 26 43.25 13.96 -4.98
C PHE A 26 44.49 14.79 -5.30
N TYR A 27 44.38 16.11 -5.28
CA TYR A 27 45.52 17.00 -5.46
C TYR A 27 46.61 16.71 -4.41
N SER A 28 46.23 16.67 -3.14
CA SER A 28 47.12 16.37 -2.01
C SER A 28 47.75 14.99 -2.16
N PHE A 29 46.91 13.97 -2.38
CA PHE A 29 47.30 12.57 -2.54
C PHE A 29 48.34 12.36 -3.63
N LEU A 30 48.27 13.13 -4.73
CA LEU A 30 49.16 13.02 -5.89
C LEU A 30 50.44 13.84 -5.80
N THR A 31 50.42 14.99 -5.13
CA THR A 31 51.55 15.93 -5.13
C THR A 31 52.52 15.69 -3.98
N HIS A 32 51.99 15.32 -2.82
CA HIS A 32 52.78 15.19 -1.59
C HIS A 32 52.22 14.15 -0.59
N GLY A 33 51.06 13.58 -0.88
CA GLY A 33 50.40 12.60 -0.04
C GLY A 33 51.00 11.20 -0.12
N LEU A 34 50.15 10.22 0.17
CA LEU A 34 50.55 8.84 0.40
C LEU A 34 51.25 8.21 -0.81
N LEU A 35 50.74 8.42 -2.02
CA LEU A 35 51.31 7.85 -3.25
C LEU A 35 52.77 8.27 -3.44
N VAL A 36 53.07 9.55 -3.24
CA VAL A 36 54.43 10.08 -3.40
C VAL A 36 55.39 9.44 -2.41
N LYS A 37 54.95 9.25 -1.16
CA LYS A 37 55.75 8.59 -0.12
C LYS A 37 56.08 7.13 -0.44
N TYR A 38 55.18 6.43 -1.17
CA TYR A 38 55.43 5.07 -1.65
C TYR A 38 56.12 5.03 -3.03
N GLY A 39 56.64 6.15 -3.52
CA GLY A 39 57.39 6.21 -4.78
C GLY A 39 56.51 6.33 -6.04
N TYR A 40 55.21 6.53 -5.90
CA TYR A 40 54.29 6.75 -7.03
C TYR A 40 54.12 8.25 -7.31
N SER A 41 55.21 8.94 -7.61
CA SER A 41 55.12 10.34 -8.07
C SER A 41 54.47 10.42 -9.45
N VAL A 42 53.89 11.57 -9.79
CA VAL A 42 53.27 11.80 -11.13
C VAL A 42 54.25 11.50 -12.26
N GLY A 43 55.53 11.83 -12.08
CA GLY A 43 56.58 11.51 -13.04
C GLY A 43 56.77 10.00 -13.23
N ILE A 44 56.81 9.23 -12.14
CA ILE A 44 56.98 7.76 -12.20
C ILE A 44 55.72 7.08 -12.78
N LEU A 45 54.53 7.57 -12.43
CA LEU A 45 53.26 7.08 -12.98
C LEU A 45 53.21 7.26 -14.51
N TYR A 46 53.74 8.35 -15.05
CA TYR A 46 53.77 8.59 -16.49
C TYR A 46 54.60 7.55 -17.26
N TYR A 47 55.72 7.10 -16.69
CA TYR A 47 56.58 6.09 -17.33
C TYR A 47 56.11 4.64 -17.13
N ASN A 48 55.16 4.40 -16.22
CA ASN A 48 54.68 3.07 -15.88
C ASN A 48 53.19 2.89 -16.23
N LEU A 49 52.92 2.48 -17.47
CA LEU A 49 51.58 2.39 -18.07
C LEU A 49 50.55 1.63 -17.19
N PRO A 50 50.86 0.47 -16.57
CA PRO A 50 49.93 -0.21 -15.66
C PRO A 50 49.45 0.65 -14.48
N TYR A 51 50.36 1.41 -13.85
CA TYR A 51 49.99 2.25 -12.71
C TYR A 51 49.17 3.46 -13.15
N LEU A 52 49.48 4.05 -14.31
CA LEU A 52 48.67 5.11 -14.90
C LEU A 52 47.25 4.64 -15.19
N LEU A 53 47.09 3.45 -15.80
CA LEU A 53 45.77 2.87 -16.09
C LEU A 53 44.98 2.58 -14.81
N MET A 54 45.63 2.01 -13.78
CA MET A 54 44.98 1.77 -12.48
C MET A 54 44.54 3.08 -11.83
N PHE A 55 45.36 4.13 -11.91
CA PHE A 55 45.03 5.45 -11.39
C PHE A 55 43.84 6.09 -12.13
N LEU A 56 43.86 6.06 -13.46
CA LEU A 56 42.73 6.54 -14.27
C LEU A 56 41.44 5.77 -13.95
N LEU A 57 41.54 4.45 -13.77
CA LEU A 57 40.41 3.64 -13.34
C LEU A 57 39.87 4.10 -11.97
N LEU A 58 40.73 4.31 -10.98
CA LEU A 58 40.31 4.81 -9.66
C LEU A 58 39.61 6.17 -9.77
N LEU A 59 40.17 7.10 -10.54
CA LEU A 59 39.61 8.44 -10.75
C LEU A 59 38.25 8.37 -11.45
N THR A 60 38.09 7.48 -12.44
CA THR A 60 36.79 7.27 -13.11
C THR A 60 35.76 6.68 -12.15
N VAL A 61 36.12 5.69 -11.32
CA VAL A 61 35.22 5.10 -10.32
C VAL A 61 34.75 6.16 -9.33
N VAL A 62 35.67 6.97 -8.80
CA VAL A 62 35.32 8.02 -7.83
C VAL A 62 34.47 9.10 -8.48
N SER A 63 34.77 9.48 -9.72
CA SER A 63 33.94 10.43 -10.49
C SER A 63 32.52 9.91 -10.71
N VAL A 64 32.36 8.62 -11.04
CA VAL A 64 31.03 7.98 -11.19
C VAL A 64 30.29 7.94 -9.85
N VAL A 65 30.98 7.67 -8.74
CA VAL A 65 30.40 7.67 -7.39
C VAL A 65 29.90 9.08 -7.02
N ILE A 66 30.72 10.11 -7.25
CA ILE A 66 30.33 11.51 -7.03
C ILE A 66 29.13 11.88 -7.91
N ALA A 67 29.15 11.52 -9.19
CA ALA A 67 28.04 11.77 -10.11
C ALA A 67 26.75 11.07 -9.65
N ALA A 68 26.85 9.83 -9.14
CA ALA A 68 25.71 9.10 -8.58
C ALA A 68 25.16 9.76 -7.30
N ILE A 69 26.04 10.30 -6.44
CA ILE A 69 25.65 11.10 -5.27
C ILE A 69 24.91 12.36 -5.73
N VAL A 70 25.47 13.15 -6.64
CA VAL A 70 24.86 14.37 -7.19
C VAL A 70 23.49 14.06 -7.79
N TYR A 71 23.41 13.07 -8.67
CA TYR A 71 22.15 12.62 -9.27
C TYR A 71 21.12 12.22 -8.21
N GLY A 72 21.57 11.45 -7.21
CA GLY A 72 20.75 11.01 -6.09
C GLY A 72 20.18 12.17 -5.26
N PHE A 73 20.98 13.21 -5.01
CA PHE A 73 20.57 14.42 -4.29
C PHE A 73 19.58 15.25 -5.12
N VAL A 74 19.81 15.40 -6.41
CA VAL A 74 18.90 16.12 -7.33
C VAL A 74 17.55 15.41 -7.42
N LYS A 75 17.54 14.07 -7.51
CA LYS A 75 16.32 13.26 -7.54
C LYS A 75 15.76 12.92 -6.16
N ARG A 76 16.42 13.36 -5.09
CA ARG A 76 16.05 13.13 -3.67
C ARG A 76 15.73 11.67 -3.38
N ARG A 77 16.55 10.76 -3.91
CA ARG A 77 16.35 9.33 -3.68
C ARG A 77 16.73 9.00 -2.24
N SER A 78 15.93 8.13 -1.60
CA SER A 78 16.12 7.78 -0.19
C SER A 78 17.42 7.01 0.08
N TRP A 79 17.94 6.29 -0.92
CA TRP A 79 19.21 5.54 -0.80
C TRP A 79 20.44 6.46 -0.79
N THR A 80 20.37 7.63 -1.43
CA THR A 80 21.51 8.52 -1.62
C THR A 80 22.13 8.96 -0.30
N ARG A 81 21.31 9.29 0.70
CA ARG A 81 21.83 9.67 2.02
C ARG A 81 22.68 8.57 2.66
N LYS A 82 22.22 7.32 2.61
CA LYS A 82 22.93 6.17 3.18
C LYS A 82 24.21 5.90 2.40
N PHE A 83 24.14 5.99 1.07
CA PHE A 83 25.27 5.81 0.19
C PHE A 83 26.36 6.88 0.38
N SER A 84 25.97 8.16 0.48
CA SER A 84 26.90 9.25 0.80
C SER A 84 27.54 9.10 2.18
N LEU A 85 26.79 8.64 3.19
CA LEU A 85 27.36 8.34 4.51
C LEU A 85 28.42 7.24 4.41
N PHE A 86 28.12 6.15 3.71
CA PHE A 86 29.08 5.06 3.49
C PHE A 86 30.33 5.54 2.75
N PHE A 87 30.15 6.31 1.67
CA PHE A 87 31.24 6.90 0.90
C PHE A 87 32.13 7.80 1.77
N LEU A 88 31.56 8.68 2.60
CA LEU A 88 32.30 9.56 3.49
C LEU A 88 33.08 8.78 4.56
N ILE A 89 32.48 7.74 5.15
CA ILE A 89 33.18 6.88 6.13
C ILE A 89 34.37 6.18 5.47
N TRP A 90 34.19 5.67 4.25
CA TRP A 90 35.28 5.09 3.47
C TRP A 90 36.36 6.13 3.14
N ALA A 91 35.97 7.33 2.70
CA ALA A 91 36.89 8.42 2.37
C ALA A 91 37.73 8.86 3.59
N MET A 92 37.13 8.87 4.80
CA MET A 92 37.83 9.18 6.05
C MET A 92 38.95 8.19 6.41
N LEU A 93 38.93 6.95 5.89
CA LEU A 93 40.00 5.99 6.14
C LEU A 93 41.34 6.46 5.56
N TRP A 94 41.32 7.24 4.47
CA TRP A 94 42.54 7.71 3.81
C TRP A 94 43.31 8.78 4.61
N PRO A 95 42.69 9.84 5.15
CA PRO A 95 43.36 10.75 6.07
C PRO A 95 43.84 10.06 7.35
N ILE A 96 43.06 9.13 7.90
CA ILE A 96 43.47 8.35 9.10
C ILE A 96 44.74 7.57 8.80
N TRP A 97 44.79 6.87 7.67
CA TRP A 97 45.98 6.15 7.24
C TRP A 97 47.18 7.08 7.00
N SER A 98 46.94 8.27 6.43
CA SER A 98 47.98 9.27 6.21
C SER A 98 48.59 9.81 7.51
N ILE A 99 47.75 10.03 8.54
CA ILE A 99 48.19 10.42 9.89
C ILE A 99 49.04 9.33 10.52
N LEU A 100 48.65 8.05 10.41
CA LEU A 100 49.42 6.92 10.96
C LEU A 100 50.82 6.81 10.35
N VAL A 101 50.95 7.15 9.07
CA VAL A 101 52.22 7.17 8.36
C VAL A 101 53.02 8.48 8.61
N TRP A 102 52.55 9.36 9.52
CA TRP A 102 53.17 10.64 9.88
C TRP A 102 53.41 11.58 8.68
N ASN A 103 52.47 11.61 7.72
CA ASN A 103 52.57 12.46 6.53
C ASN A 103 51.57 13.62 6.60
N TYR A 104 52.04 14.86 6.51
CA TYR A 104 51.21 16.09 6.49
C TYR A 104 50.07 16.12 7.52
N ILE A 105 50.39 15.85 8.79
CA ILE A 105 49.40 15.61 9.86
C ILE A 105 48.34 16.72 9.93
N ILE A 106 48.75 17.98 9.88
CA ILE A 106 47.84 19.13 10.00
C ILE A 106 46.78 19.12 8.89
N GLU A 107 47.20 18.91 7.65
CA GLU A 107 46.30 18.85 6.50
C GLU A 107 45.30 17.69 6.62
N GLN A 108 45.78 16.52 7.03
CA GLN A 108 44.96 15.32 7.17
C GLN A 108 43.95 15.46 8.33
N VAL A 109 44.33 16.15 9.40
CA VAL A 109 43.41 16.51 10.49
C VAL A 109 42.32 17.47 10.00
N ILE A 110 42.68 18.49 9.21
CA ILE A 110 41.70 19.41 8.61
C ILE A 110 40.71 18.64 7.71
N LEU A 111 41.21 17.77 6.84
CA LEU A 111 40.38 16.92 5.98
C LEU A 111 39.41 16.05 6.80
N LEU A 112 39.89 15.42 7.87
CA LEU A 112 39.08 14.59 8.75
C LEU A 112 37.97 15.39 9.44
N VAL A 113 38.27 16.62 9.89
CA VAL A 113 37.26 17.53 10.47
C VAL A 113 36.20 17.90 9.43
N VAL A 114 36.59 18.23 8.20
CA VAL A 114 35.63 18.55 7.14
C VAL A 114 34.74 17.36 6.81
N TYR A 115 35.29 16.16 6.67
CA TYR A 115 34.49 14.95 6.47
C TYR A 115 33.54 14.67 7.65
N ALA A 116 33.99 14.87 8.89
CA ALA A 116 33.14 14.73 10.07
C ALA A 116 31.96 15.72 10.04
N LEU A 117 32.19 16.98 9.64
CA LEU A 117 31.13 17.98 9.46
C LEU A 117 30.14 17.58 8.35
N LEU A 118 30.62 17.03 7.23
CA LEU A 118 29.76 16.51 6.15
C LEU A 118 28.90 15.33 6.64
N ILE A 119 29.46 14.42 7.44
CA ILE A 119 28.71 13.33 8.06
C ILE A 119 27.65 13.87 9.03
N LEU A 120 28.02 14.81 9.91
CA LEU A 120 27.08 15.44 10.84
C LEU A 120 25.93 16.13 10.09
N TYR A 121 26.23 16.81 8.98
CA TYR A 121 25.20 17.37 8.09
C TYR A 121 24.24 16.27 7.59
N LEU A 122 24.75 15.15 7.08
CA LEU A 122 23.90 14.03 6.60
C LEU A 122 23.06 13.38 7.72
N LEU A 123 23.54 13.42 8.96
CA LEU A 123 22.83 12.89 10.13
C LEU A 123 21.76 13.85 10.66
N SER A 124 21.91 15.16 10.40
CA SER A 124 21.01 16.23 10.84
C SER A 124 19.56 16.05 10.38
N SER A 125 18.62 16.68 11.09
CA SER A 125 17.21 16.72 10.71
C SER A 125 17.00 17.36 9.32
N PHE A 126 17.78 18.38 8.98
CA PHE A 126 17.70 19.07 7.68
C PHE A 126 17.94 18.12 6.50
N ALA A 127 19.02 17.34 6.54
CA ALA A 127 19.28 16.36 5.48
C ALA A 127 18.21 15.27 5.47
N ARG A 128 17.76 14.79 6.65
CA ARG A 128 16.68 13.80 6.72
C ARG A 128 15.39 14.31 6.06
N GLU A 129 15.03 15.57 6.27
CA GLU A 129 13.85 16.19 5.68
C GLU A 129 14.02 16.46 4.18
N TYR A 130 15.21 16.90 3.74
CA TYR A 130 15.51 17.07 2.31
C TYR A 130 15.26 15.79 1.50
N PHE A 131 15.62 14.64 2.05
CA PHE A 131 15.39 13.32 1.44
C PHE A 131 13.99 12.74 1.69
N ARG A 132 13.14 13.37 2.51
CA ARG A 132 11.72 13.01 2.55
C ARG A 132 11.10 13.54 1.26
N ASN A 133 10.67 12.62 0.40
CA ASN A 133 9.94 12.96 -0.82
C ASN A 133 8.53 13.44 -0.41
N ILE A 134 8.40 14.69 0.04
CA ILE A 134 7.14 15.27 0.51
C ILE A 134 6.41 15.88 -0.68
N PHE A 135 5.19 15.43 -0.94
CA PHE A 135 4.36 16.00 -1.99
C PHE A 135 3.62 17.24 -1.49
N ARG A 136 3.69 18.34 -2.25
CA ARG A 136 2.98 19.59 -1.99
C ARG A 136 2.12 19.98 -3.19
N TYR A 137 0.94 20.50 -2.92
CA TYR A 137 0.00 21.02 -3.93
C TYR A 137 -0.45 22.42 -3.52
N GLY A 138 0.15 23.44 -4.15
CA GLY A 138 0.01 24.83 -3.72
C GLY A 138 0.49 25.01 -2.27
N LYS A 139 -0.40 25.48 -1.40
CA LYS A 139 -0.17 25.66 0.04
C LYS A 139 -0.38 24.40 0.89
N TYR A 140 -0.87 23.31 0.28
CA TYR A 140 -1.17 22.07 0.99
C TYR A 140 -0.02 21.09 0.92
N THR A 141 0.25 20.40 2.02
CA THR A 141 1.18 19.27 2.10
C THR A 141 0.39 17.97 2.23
N LEU A 142 0.83 16.92 1.54
CA LEU A 142 0.22 15.59 1.66
C LEU A 142 0.77 14.86 2.90
N TYR A 143 -0.14 14.40 3.75
CA TYR A 143 0.14 13.60 4.92
C TYR A 143 -0.48 12.22 4.79
N ARG A 144 0.13 11.24 5.46
CA ARG A 144 -0.47 9.92 5.69
C ARG A 144 -0.54 9.63 7.18
N ARG A 145 -1.60 8.94 7.61
CA ARG A 145 -1.68 8.36 8.95
C ARG A 145 -2.34 6.99 8.91
N GLU A 146 -1.98 6.13 9.85
CA GLU A 146 -2.66 4.86 10.04
C GLU A 146 -3.84 5.05 11.00
N VAL A 147 -4.99 4.49 10.64
CA VAL A 147 -6.19 4.48 11.47
C VAL A 147 -6.63 3.03 11.66
N VAL A 148 -6.95 2.66 12.91
CA VAL A 148 -7.53 1.36 13.22
C VAL A 148 -9.06 1.49 13.13
N LEU A 149 -9.68 0.72 12.23
CA LEU A 149 -11.14 0.69 12.10
C LEU A 149 -11.77 -0.10 13.26
N LYS A 150 -13.09 0.07 13.48
CA LYS A 150 -13.84 -0.71 14.49
C LYS A 150 -13.73 -2.24 14.31
N SER A 151 -13.40 -2.70 13.11
CA SER A 151 -13.13 -4.12 12.81
C SER A 151 -11.73 -4.60 13.21
N GLY A 152 -10.89 -3.74 13.79
CA GLY A 152 -9.47 -4.01 14.09
C GLY A 152 -8.54 -3.87 12.89
N LYS A 153 -9.06 -3.67 11.67
CA LYS A 153 -8.26 -3.52 10.46
C LYS A 153 -7.54 -2.16 10.44
N LYS A 154 -6.22 -2.17 10.24
CA LYS A 154 -5.43 -0.96 9.99
C LYS A 154 -5.65 -0.46 8.56
N LEU A 155 -5.92 0.83 8.40
CA LEU A 155 -6.08 1.51 7.13
C LEU A 155 -5.18 2.75 7.09
N THR A 156 -4.33 2.85 6.08
CA THR A 156 -3.59 4.10 5.81
C THR A 156 -4.52 5.07 5.11
N ILE A 157 -4.74 6.22 5.72
CA ILE A 157 -5.45 7.33 5.08
C ILE A 157 -4.45 8.39 4.64
N TYR A 158 -4.76 9.02 3.51
CA TYR A 158 -4.00 10.13 2.96
C TYR A 158 -4.88 11.37 2.98
N PHE A 159 -4.32 12.51 3.38
CA PHE A 159 -5.06 13.76 3.43
C PHE A 159 -4.10 14.94 3.21
N PHE A 160 -4.64 16.01 2.64
CA PHE A 160 -3.92 17.26 2.49
C PHE A 160 -4.19 18.17 3.68
N SER A 161 -3.17 18.91 4.11
CA SER A 161 -3.29 19.92 5.16
C SER A 161 -2.43 21.14 4.82
N GLU A 162 -2.96 22.33 5.06
CA GLU A 162 -2.23 23.59 4.88
C GLU A 162 -1.23 23.83 6.02
N HIS A 163 -1.60 23.41 7.23
CA HIS A 163 -0.77 23.47 8.44
C HIS A 163 -0.35 22.07 8.89
N GLU A 164 0.63 22.00 9.80
CA GLU A 164 1.03 20.75 10.40
C GLU A 164 -0.13 20.16 11.22
N PRO A 165 -0.65 18.96 10.87
CA PRO A 165 -1.78 18.37 11.55
C PRO A 165 -1.36 17.77 12.89
N LYS A 166 -2.31 17.64 13.83
CA LYS A 166 -2.10 16.94 15.11
C LYS A 166 -1.63 15.49 14.96
N SER A 167 -1.88 14.88 13.81
CA SER A 167 -1.54 13.48 13.54
C SER A 167 -1.19 13.31 12.07
N GLY A 168 -0.24 12.42 11.78
CA GLY A 168 0.16 12.06 10.43
C GLY A 168 1.57 12.52 10.10
N VAL A 169 2.16 11.89 9.10
CA VAL A 169 3.53 12.15 8.65
C VAL A 169 3.47 12.63 7.20
N PRO A 170 4.17 13.73 6.85
CA PRO A 170 4.31 14.15 5.46
C PRO A 170 4.81 13.01 4.57
N CYS A 171 4.24 12.85 3.38
CA CYS A 171 4.59 11.74 2.50
C CYS A 171 4.59 12.11 1.01
N ALA A 172 5.17 11.21 0.22
CA ALA A 172 5.13 11.30 -1.24
C ALA A 172 3.73 11.00 -1.75
N MET A 173 3.44 11.45 -2.97
CA MET A 173 2.23 11.04 -3.67
C MET A 173 2.29 9.52 -3.89
N PRO A 174 1.28 8.76 -3.41
CA PRO A 174 1.24 7.32 -3.64
C PRO A 174 1.07 7.02 -5.13
N GLU A 175 1.66 5.92 -5.59
CA GLU A 175 1.55 5.49 -6.98
C GLU A 175 0.09 5.21 -7.37
N GLY A 176 -0.29 5.60 -8.59
CA GLY A 176 -1.66 5.44 -9.08
C GLY A 176 -2.66 6.42 -8.45
N TYR A 177 -2.20 7.57 -7.98
CA TYR A 177 -3.07 8.66 -7.55
C TYR A 177 -2.73 9.96 -8.28
N THR A 178 -3.75 10.80 -8.45
CA THR A 178 -3.69 12.17 -8.95
C THR A 178 -4.34 13.10 -7.93
N VAL A 179 -4.11 14.40 -8.04
CA VAL A 179 -4.75 15.39 -7.17
C VAL A 179 -6.01 15.92 -7.84
N GLY A 180 -7.16 15.79 -7.16
CA GLY A 180 -8.39 16.47 -7.51
C GLY A 180 -8.64 17.65 -6.57
N ILE A 181 -9.46 18.62 -6.99
CA ILE A 181 -9.89 19.76 -6.16
C ILE A 181 -11.38 19.59 -5.87
N ASN A 182 -11.76 19.67 -4.59
CA ASN A 182 -13.18 19.69 -4.23
C ASN A 182 -13.76 21.07 -4.60
N PRO A 183 -14.76 21.16 -5.51
CA PRO A 183 -15.27 22.45 -5.99
C PRO A 183 -15.95 23.29 -4.90
N ARG A 184 -16.44 22.67 -3.82
CA ARG A 184 -17.11 23.39 -2.73
C ARG A 184 -16.14 24.02 -1.74
N SER A 185 -15.05 23.33 -1.41
CA SER A 185 -14.10 23.77 -0.37
C SER A 185 -12.76 24.25 -0.92
N ASN A 186 -12.50 24.05 -2.22
CA ASN A 186 -11.19 24.20 -2.85
C ASN A 186 -10.07 23.36 -2.19
N MET A 187 -10.43 22.36 -1.37
CA MET A 187 -9.46 21.49 -0.71
C MET A 187 -8.99 20.40 -1.68
N PRO A 188 -7.67 20.19 -1.84
CA PRO A 188 -7.16 19.10 -2.65
C PRO A 188 -7.44 17.75 -1.97
N TYR A 189 -7.70 16.74 -2.79
CA TYR A 189 -7.85 15.36 -2.36
C TYR A 189 -7.12 14.42 -3.32
N LEU A 190 -6.72 13.25 -2.82
CA LEU A 190 -6.16 12.22 -3.68
C LEU A 190 -7.29 11.48 -4.39
N GLU A 191 -7.25 11.52 -5.71
CA GLU A 191 -8.09 10.72 -6.59
C GLU A 191 -7.28 9.54 -7.12
N LYS A 192 -7.89 8.35 -7.13
CA LYS A 192 -7.20 7.17 -7.66
C LYS A 192 -7.16 7.23 -9.18
N TYR A 193 -5.96 7.29 -9.74
CA TYR A 193 -5.69 7.27 -11.16
C TYR A 193 -5.58 5.83 -11.64
N TYR A 194 -6.30 5.53 -12.71
CA TYR A 194 -6.30 4.22 -13.32
C TYR A 194 -5.78 4.40 -14.75
N PRO A 195 -4.49 4.15 -15.02
CA PRO A 195 -3.96 4.24 -16.37
C PRO A 195 -4.70 3.24 -17.27
N GLY A 196 -5.01 3.66 -18.49
CA GLY A 196 -5.66 2.80 -19.48
C GLY A 196 -7.17 2.62 -19.30
N VAL A 197 -7.84 3.40 -18.44
CA VAL A 197 -9.31 3.36 -18.35
C VAL A 197 -9.95 3.72 -19.68
N TYR A 198 -10.85 2.85 -20.14
CA TYR A 198 -11.60 3.09 -21.34
C TYR A 198 -12.82 3.97 -21.06
N LYS A 199 -12.95 5.08 -21.80
CA LYS A 199 -14.11 5.97 -21.77
C LYS A 199 -14.83 5.95 -23.10
N TYR A 200 -16.16 5.97 -23.05
CA TYR A 200 -17.05 6.09 -24.21
C TYR A 200 -17.98 7.28 -24.00
N GLY A 201 -17.63 8.42 -24.58
CA GLY A 201 -18.27 9.70 -24.26
C GLY A 201 -18.17 9.99 -22.76
N ARG A 202 -19.32 10.16 -22.11
CA ARG A 202 -19.42 10.37 -20.64
C ARG A 202 -19.28 9.09 -19.80
N TYR A 203 -19.37 7.91 -20.42
CA TYR A 203 -19.34 6.66 -19.70
C TYR A 203 -17.91 6.15 -19.48
N THR A 204 -17.64 5.64 -18.28
CA THR A 204 -16.41 4.95 -17.93
C THR A 204 -16.66 3.45 -17.84
N LEU A 205 -15.74 2.63 -18.36
CA LEU A 205 -15.83 1.17 -18.24
C LEU A 205 -15.32 0.70 -16.87
N TYR A 206 -16.15 -0.09 -16.18
CA TYR A 206 -15.83 -0.71 -14.90
C TYR A 206 -15.86 -2.24 -15.02
N LYS A 207 -15.06 -2.92 -14.18
CA LYS A 207 -15.17 -4.36 -13.95
C LYS A 207 -15.46 -4.67 -12.49
N LYS A 208 -16.22 -5.74 -12.25
CA LYS A 208 -16.53 -6.24 -10.91
C LYS A 208 -16.62 -7.77 -10.93
N ARG A 209 -16.12 -8.41 -9.88
CA ARG A 209 -16.39 -9.83 -9.61
C ARG A 209 -17.76 -9.98 -8.94
N VAL A 210 -18.62 -10.83 -9.49
CA VAL A 210 -19.93 -11.20 -8.95
C VAL A 210 -19.99 -12.70 -8.77
N THR A 211 -20.58 -13.14 -7.66
CA THR A 211 -20.81 -14.56 -7.37
C THR A 211 -22.23 -14.90 -7.80
N LEU A 212 -22.39 -15.89 -8.67
CA LEU A 212 -23.69 -16.39 -9.14
C LEU A 212 -24.31 -17.34 -8.10
N GLU A 213 -25.60 -17.65 -8.25
CA GLU A 213 -26.31 -18.60 -7.37
C GLU A 213 -25.68 -20.00 -7.41
N SER A 214 -25.05 -20.37 -8.53
CA SER A 214 -24.27 -21.61 -8.67
C SER A 214 -22.95 -21.62 -7.89
N GLY A 215 -22.60 -20.55 -7.19
CA GLY A 215 -21.33 -20.37 -6.48
C GLY A 215 -20.16 -19.94 -7.38
N LYS A 216 -20.32 -19.97 -8.71
CA LYS A 216 -19.28 -19.54 -9.67
C LYS A 216 -19.06 -18.03 -9.58
N THR A 217 -17.79 -17.61 -9.57
CA THR A 217 -17.44 -16.18 -9.66
C THR A 217 -17.21 -15.77 -11.11
N LEU A 218 -17.83 -14.66 -11.51
CA LEU A 218 -17.72 -14.11 -12.86
C LEU A 218 -17.26 -12.66 -12.78
N THR A 219 -16.33 -12.27 -13.66
CA THR A 219 -16.00 -10.85 -13.84
C THR A 219 -16.96 -10.26 -14.87
N ILE A 220 -17.80 -9.33 -14.44
CA ILE A 220 -18.68 -8.57 -15.32
C ILE A 220 -18.05 -7.22 -15.64
N TYR A 221 -18.25 -6.76 -16.86
CA TYR A 221 -17.84 -5.45 -17.36
C TYR A 221 -19.09 -4.62 -17.62
N PHE A 222 -19.11 -3.37 -17.19
CA PHE A 222 -20.25 -2.49 -17.39
C PHE A 222 -19.80 -1.03 -17.50
N PHE A 223 -20.51 -0.26 -18.30
CA PHE A 223 -20.29 1.18 -18.43
C PHE A 223 -21.13 1.94 -17.39
N SER A 224 -20.58 3.04 -16.86
CA SER A 224 -21.30 3.93 -15.96
C SER A 224 -20.86 5.38 -16.16
N ASP A 225 -21.83 6.30 -16.19
CA ASP A 225 -21.61 7.75 -16.26
C ASP A 225 -21.16 8.32 -14.90
N HIS A 226 -21.47 7.60 -13.82
CA HIS A 226 -21.10 7.97 -12.46
C HIS A 226 -20.26 6.88 -11.79
N LYS A 227 -19.47 7.24 -10.78
CA LYS A 227 -18.71 6.26 -10.01
C LYS A 227 -19.66 5.28 -9.30
N PRO A 228 -19.66 3.98 -9.67
CA PRO A 228 -20.58 3.02 -9.10
C PRO A 228 -20.21 2.70 -7.65
N LYS A 229 -21.19 2.19 -6.87
CA LYS A 229 -20.95 1.70 -5.50
C LYS A 229 -19.90 0.58 -5.43
N SER A 230 -19.72 -0.15 -6.53
CA SER A 230 -18.79 -1.28 -6.63
C SER A 230 -18.25 -1.40 -8.04
N GLY A 231 -17.01 -1.87 -8.17
CA GLY A 231 -16.32 -2.04 -9.43
C GLY A 231 -15.07 -1.15 -9.52
N THR A 232 -14.08 -1.58 -10.29
CA THR A 232 -12.87 -0.80 -10.57
C THR A 232 -12.88 -0.35 -12.03
N PRO A 233 -12.55 0.93 -12.32
CA PRO A 233 -12.31 1.38 -13.67
C PRO A 233 -11.29 0.46 -14.37
N THR A 234 -11.51 0.18 -15.64
CA THR A 234 -10.66 -0.75 -16.40
C THR A 234 -10.52 -0.30 -17.85
N GLY A 235 -9.43 -0.72 -18.49
CA GLY A 235 -9.31 -0.66 -19.94
C GLY A 235 -10.24 -1.63 -20.65
N MET A 236 -10.33 -1.47 -21.96
CA MET A 236 -11.15 -2.31 -22.82
C MET A 236 -10.56 -3.73 -22.85
N PRO A 237 -11.35 -4.77 -22.55
CA PRO A 237 -10.87 -6.14 -22.61
C PRO A 237 -10.66 -6.58 -24.06
N ASP A 238 -9.66 -7.41 -24.30
CA ASP A 238 -9.33 -7.91 -25.64
C ASP A 238 -10.49 -8.71 -26.25
N GLY A 239 -10.68 -8.54 -27.55
CA GLY A 239 -11.75 -9.23 -28.29
C GLY A 239 -13.16 -8.66 -28.08
N TYR A 240 -13.31 -7.53 -27.37
CA TYR A 240 -14.58 -6.81 -27.25
C TYR A 240 -14.57 -5.52 -28.08
N VAL A 241 -15.77 -5.11 -28.51
CA VAL A 241 -16.07 -3.82 -29.13
C VAL A 241 -17.23 -3.16 -28.38
N VAL A 242 -17.34 -1.83 -28.42
CA VAL A 242 -18.48 -1.13 -27.81
C VAL A 242 -19.65 -1.12 -28.77
N GLY A 243 -20.83 -1.55 -28.30
CA GLY A 243 -22.11 -1.31 -28.95
C GLY A 243 -22.94 -0.29 -28.17
N ILE A 244 -23.89 0.37 -28.83
CA ILE A 244 -24.87 1.25 -28.18
C ILE A 244 -26.23 0.56 -28.22
N ASN A 245 -26.90 0.45 -27.08
CA ASN A 245 -28.28 -0.03 -27.05
C ASN A 245 -29.19 1.03 -27.70
N PRO A 246 -29.95 0.73 -28.77
CA PRO A 246 -30.70 1.74 -29.52
C PRO A 246 -31.79 2.42 -28.69
N ARG A 247 -32.37 1.70 -27.71
CA ARG A 247 -33.47 2.17 -26.86
C ARG A 247 -32.97 3.01 -25.69
N SER A 248 -31.99 2.51 -24.93
CA SER A 248 -31.48 3.22 -23.73
C SER A 248 -30.34 4.18 -24.02
N LYS A 249 -29.74 4.11 -25.21
CA LYS A 249 -28.49 4.79 -25.60
C LYS A 249 -27.29 4.44 -24.70
N MET A 250 -27.39 3.39 -23.88
CA MET A 250 -26.32 2.96 -22.99
C MET A 250 -25.27 2.15 -23.74
N PRO A 251 -23.97 2.46 -23.60
CA PRO A 251 -22.91 1.65 -24.17
C PRO A 251 -22.82 0.31 -23.45
N TYR A 252 -22.53 -0.75 -24.20
CA TYR A 252 -22.31 -2.10 -23.70
C TYR A 252 -21.16 -2.77 -24.46
N LEU A 253 -20.51 -3.76 -23.84
CA LEU A 253 -19.47 -4.54 -24.51
C LEU A 253 -20.10 -5.66 -25.34
N LYS A 254 -19.69 -5.78 -26.60
CA LYS A 254 -20.07 -6.83 -27.54
C LYS A 254 -18.82 -7.58 -27.98
N LYS A 255 -18.85 -8.92 -27.98
CA LYS A 255 -17.72 -9.72 -28.47
C LYS A 255 -17.55 -9.54 -29.99
N LYS A 256 -16.32 -9.32 -30.46
CA LYS A 256 -16.02 -9.15 -31.89
C LYS A 256 -16.31 -10.45 -32.65
N ARG A 257 -17.22 -10.41 -33.63
CA ARG A 257 -17.51 -11.58 -34.50
C ARG A 257 -16.24 -11.92 -35.29
N GLY A 258 -15.90 -13.20 -35.37
CA GLY A 258 -14.67 -13.67 -36.02
C GLY A 258 -13.43 -13.70 -35.14
N PHE A 259 -13.48 -13.17 -33.91
CA PHE A 259 -12.43 -13.42 -32.93
C PHE A 259 -12.61 -14.84 -32.34
N ARG A 260 -12.31 -15.86 -33.14
CA ARG A 260 -11.97 -17.22 -32.69
C ARG A 260 -10.48 -17.22 -32.31
N GLY A 261 -10.07 -16.27 -31.47
CA GLY A 261 -8.67 -16.10 -31.11
C GLY A 261 -8.42 -16.64 -29.71
N PHE A 262 -7.63 -17.71 -29.65
CA PHE A 262 -6.77 -18.12 -28.55
C PHE A 262 -7.31 -17.86 -27.13
N SER A 263 -7.91 -18.92 -26.56
CA SER A 263 -8.11 -19.07 -25.12
C SER A 263 -6.76 -19.27 -24.40
N SER A 264 -5.80 -18.36 -24.57
CA SER A 264 -4.56 -18.35 -23.77
C SER A 264 -4.79 -17.76 -22.37
N GLU A 265 -5.90 -17.05 -22.14
CA GLU A 265 -6.47 -16.94 -20.81
C GLU A 265 -7.37 -18.18 -20.61
N LYS A 266 -6.74 -19.32 -20.27
CA LYS A 266 -7.40 -20.30 -19.39
C LYS A 266 -8.11 -19.44 -18.36
N VAL A 267 -9.44 -19.52 -18.31
CA VAL A 267 -10.19 -19.06 -17.15
C VAL A 267 -9.52 -19.75 -15.99
N VAL A 268 -8.62 -19.05 -15.29
CA VAL A 268 -8.09 -19.48 -14.01
C VAL A 268 -9.28 -19.30 -13.10
N ILE A 269 -10.18 -20.29 -13.17
CA ILE A 269 -10.87 -20.75 -12.00
C ILE A 269 -9.71 -21.04 -11.07
N GLU A 270 -9.41 -20.13 -10.15
CA GLU A 270 -8.65 -20.46 -8.96
C GLU A 270 -9.51 -21.52 -8.24
N SER A 271 -9.46 -22.76 -8.73
CA SER A 271 -9.64 -23.92 -7.88
C SER A 271 -8.55 -23.75 -6.84
N SER A 272 -8.98 -23.56 -5.61
CA SER A 272 -8.11 -23.57 -4.44
C SER A 272 -7.52 -24.98 -4.29
N ASP A 273 -6.53 -25.31 -5.12
CA ASP A 273 -5.75 -26.53 -5.01
C ASP A 273 -4.70 -26.31 -3.91
N LYS A 274 -5.17 -26.47 -2.66
CA LYS A 274 -4.33 -26.85 -1.53
C LYS A 274 -4.50 -28.35 -1.32
N ALA A 275 -3.67 -29.16 -1.96
CA ALA A 275 -3.30 -30.49 -1.47
C ALA A 275 -2.27 -31.15 -2.38
N ALA A 276 -0.99 -30.96 -2.09
CA ALA A 276 0.06 -31.97 -2.30
C ALA A 276 1.38 -31.44 -1.73
N ASP A 277 1.60 -31.61 -0.41
CA ASP A 277 2.82 -32.27 0.07
C ASP A 277 2.72 -32.55 1.58
N SER A 278 2.53 -33.82 1.94
CA SER A 278 3.03 -34.45 3.18
C SER A 278 2.43 -35.85 3.29
N ARG A 279 3.17 -36.85 2.80
CA ARG A 279 2.98 -38.25 3.20
C ARG A 279 3.49 -38.44 4.63
N ASN A 280 2.92 -39.45 5.29
CA ASN A 280 3.23 -40.00 6.61
C ASN A 280 2.65 -39.23 7.81
N ASN A 281 1.38 -39.48 8.12
CA ASN A 281 1.11 -40.40 9.23
C ASN A 281 -0.34 -40.88 9.26
N ARG A 282 -0.42 -42.19 9.53
CA ARG A 282 -1.62 -43.00 9.73
C ARG A 282 -2.39 -42.47 10.94
N GLY A 283 -3.64 -42.12 10.73
CA GLY A 283 -4.56 -41.63 11.75
C GLY A 283 -5.95 -41.56 11.15
N GLU A 284 -6.55 -42.73 11.04
CA GLU A 284 -7.97 -42.93 10.76
C GLU A 284 -8.80 -42.04 11.70
N LYS A 285 -9.31 -40.94 11.15
CA LYS A 285 -10.36 -40.14 11.78
C LYS A 285 -11.34 -39.75 10.71
N ASP A 286 -12.51 -40.36 10.84
CA ASP A 286 -13.72 -40.14 10.07
C ASP A 286 -13.91 -38.66 9.74
N MET A 287 -13.86 -38.35 8.44
CA MET A 287 -14.32 -37.06 7.95
C MET A 287 -15.84 -37.03 8.09
N GLU A 288 -16.23 -36.47 9.23
CA GLU A 288 -17.58 -36.07 9.59
C GLU A 288 -18.24 -35.33 8.41
N GLU A 289 -19.20 -36.02 7.81
CA GLU A 289 -20.19 -35.50 6.88
C GLU A 289 -20.65 -34.12 7.40
N LYS A 290 -20.44 -33.06 6.62
CA LYS A 290 -20.96 -31.72 6.95
C LYS A 290 -22.49 -31.82 7.04
N SER A 291 -22.96 -32.10 8.25
CA SER A 291 -24.35 -32.21 8.60
C SER A 291 -25.07 -30.98 8.08
N ARG A 292 -26.05 -31.23 7.20
CA ARG A 292 -27.05 -30.22 6.84
C ARG A 292 -27.53 -29.61 8.16
N LYS A 293 -27.36 -28.29 8.30
CA LYS A 293 -27.83 -27.54 9.47
C LYS A 293 -29.26 -28.02 9.80
N PRO A 294 -29.57 -28.40 11.05
CA PRO A 294 -30.89 -28.91 11.40
C PRO A 294 -31.94 -27.85 11.06
N SER A 295 -32.73 -28.12 10.02
CA SER A 295 -33.59 -27.15 9.32
C SER A 295 -34.90 -26.83 10.04
N ASN A 296 -34.98 -27.08 11.35
CA ASN A 296 -36.19 -26.87 12.13
C ASN A 296 -35.88 -26.02 13.37
N VAL A 297 -35.64 -24.72 13.16
CA VAL A 297 -35.53 -23.73 14.23
C VAL A 297 -36.58 -22.65 14.04
N ILE A 298 -37.27 -22.31 15.14
CA ILE A 298 -38.25 -21.22 15.21
C ILE A 298 -37.68 -20.12 16.07
N TYR A 299 -37.60 -18.91 15.53
CA TYR A 299 -37.06 -17.75 16.22
C TYR A 299 -38.17 -16.87 16.77
N VAL A 300 -38.02 -16.48 18.03
CA VAL A 300 -38.81 -15.44 18.68
C VAL A 300 -37.95 -14.19 18.78
N VAL A 301 -38.24 -13.20 17.95
CA VAL A 301 -37.43 -11.96 17.82
C VAL A 301 -38.24 -10.73 18.23
N ASN A 302 -37.55 -9.75 18.81
CA ASN A 302 -38.13 -8.44 19.07
C ASN A 302 -38.08 -7.63 17.76
N LYS A 303 -39.23 -7.14 17.29
CA LYS A 303 -39.38 -6.35 16.06
C LYS A 303 -39.95 -4.98 16.43
N PRO A 304 -39.17 -4.09 17.05
CA PRO A 304 -39.65 -2.74 17.38
C PRO A 304 -40.03 -1.99 16.10
N GLN A 305 -41.18 -1.33 16.10
CA GLN A 305 -41.53 -0.39 15.05
C GLN A 305 -40.69 0.89 15.19
N PRO A 306 -40.32 1.56 14.09
CA PRO A 306 -39.61 2.84 14.15
C PRO A 306 -40.38 3.82 15.04
N GLY A 307 -39.79 4.27 16.14
CA GLY A 307 -40.39 5.20 17.10
C GLY A 307 -41.01 4.58 18.36
N HIS A 308 -41.06 3.25 18.48
CA HIS A 308 -41.52 2.58 19.71
C HIS A 308 -40.38 1.83 20.40
N VAL A 309 -40.19 2.08 21.70
CA VAL A 309 -39.01 1.59 22.44
C VAL A 309 -39.17 0.13 22.88
N ARG A 310 -40.39 -0.39 23.04
CA ARG A 310 -40.68 -1.80 23.43
C ARG A 310 -42.11 -2.18 22.98
N GLY A 311 -42.32 -3.37 22.40
CA GLY A 311 -43.69 -3.89 22.28
C GLY A 311 -43.95 -5.09 21.38
N ASP A 312 -43.29 -5.25 20.24
CA ASP A 312 -43.74 -6.25 19.25
C ASP A 312 -42.77 -7.43 19.13
N TRP A 313 -43.23 -8.62 19.50
CA TRP A 313 -42.53 -9.88 19.30
C TRP A 313 -43.06 -10.61 18.07
N ALA A 314 -42.16 -11.16 17.25
CA ALA A 314 -42.52 -11.92 16.07
C ALA A 314 -41.97 -13.35 16.16
N VAL A 315 -42.81 -14.32 15.80
CA VAL A 315 -42.42 -15.72 15.63
C VAL A 315 -42.12 -15.96 14.16
N ARG A 316 -40.91 -16.39 13.81
CA ARG A 316 -40.46 -16.57 12.42
C ARG A 316 -39.59 -17.80 12.24
N SER A 317 -39.57 -18.35 11.02
CA SER A 317 -38.58 -19.35 10.59
C SER A 317 -38.23 -19.12 9.13
N HIS A 318 -36.94 -19.21 8.77
CA HIS A 318 -36.45 -19.16 7.38
C HIS A 318 -37.06 -18.04 6.52
N GLY A 319 -37.10 -16.81 7.05
CA GLY A 319 -37.62 -15.64 6.32
C GLY A 319 -39.14 -15.49 6.32
N LYS A 320 -39.91 -16.48 6.80
CA LYS A 320 -41.37 -16.40 6.95
C LYS A 320 -41.76 -16.03 8.38
N ILE A 321 -42.66 -15.06 8.53
CA ILE A 321 -43.26 -14.69 9.81
C ILE A 321 -44.56 -15.48 9.97
N PHE A 322 -44.74 -16.13 11.12
CA PHE A 322 -45.96 -16.88 11.44
C PHE A 322 -46.97 -16.04 12.19
N SER A 323 -46.52 -15.26 13.17
CA SER A 323 -47.41 -14.47 14.03
C SER A 323 -46.68 -13.31 14.71
N HIS A 324 -47.48 -12.33 15.14
CA HIS A 324 -47.09 -11.15 15.89
C HIS A 324 -47.78 -11.12 17.25
N HIS A 325 -47.06 -10.72 18.29
CA HIS A 325 -47.55 -10.73 19.67
C HIS A 325 -47.06 -9.50 20.43
N ARG A 326 -47.94 -8.90 21.24
CA ARG A 326 -47.60 -7.76 22.10
C ARG A 326 -46.68 -8.11 23.28
N THR A 327 -46.58 -9.38 23.63
CA THR A 327 -45.76 -9.82 24.78
C THR A 327 -44.84 -10.96 24.40
N LYS A 328 -43.66 -11.00 25.02
CA LYS A 328 -42.65 -12.05 24.84
C LYS A 328 -43.23 -13.43 25.15
N GLN A 329 -44.02 -13.53 26.22
CA GLN A 329 -44.61 -14.79 26.68
C GLN A 329 -45.63 -15.35 25.68
N ALA A 330 -46.47 -14.50 25.07
CA ALA A 330 -47.42 -14.92 24.03
C ALA A 330 -46.68 -15.44 22.78
N ALA A 331 -45.63 -14.75 22.34
CA ALA A 331 -44.79 -15.21 21.23
C ALA A 331 -44.10 -16.55 21.52
N ILE A 332 -43.60 -16.75 22.75
CA ILE A 332 -42.99 -18.02 23.15
C ILE A 332 -44.02 -19.15 23.18
N LYS A 333 -45.24 -18.89 23.67
CA LYS A 333 -46.33 -19.87 23.70
C LYS A 333 -46.69 -20.33 22.28
N GLU A 334 -46.83 -19.38 21.36
CA GLU A 334 -47.15 -19.67 19.97
C GLU A 334 -45.98 -20.38 19.25
N ALA A 335 -44.75 -19.94 19.49
CA ALA A 335 -43.56 -20.60 18.96
C ALA A 335 -43.46 -22.06 19.44
N ARG A 336 -43.85 -22.37 20.69
CA ARG A 336 -43.90 -23.74 21.22
C ARG A 336 -44.95 -24.60 20.52
N LYS A 337 -46.12 -24.03 20.18
CA LYS A 337 -47.18 -24.74 19.44
C LYS A 337 -46.68 -25.14 18.05
N ILE A 338 -46.15 -24.18 17.29
CA ILE A 338 -45.60 -24.41 15.95
C ILE A 338 -44.37 -25.35 16.02
N ALA A 339 -43.54 -25.21 17.05
CA ALA A 339 -42.39 -26.08 17.26
C ALA A 339 -42.79 -27.54 17.53
N LYS A 340 -43.90 -27.76 18.26
CA LYS A 340 -44.42 -29.10 18.51
C LYS A 340 -44.95 -29.76 17.24
N GLU A 341 -45.63 -28.99 16.38
CA GLU A 341 -46.14 -29.48 15.08
C GLU A 341 -45.01 -29.80 14.09
N ARG A 342 -43.88 -29.09 14.18
CA ARG A 342 -42.76 -29.20 13.23
C ARG A 342 -41.52 -29.89 13.79
N GLU A 343 -41.59 -30.43 15.00
CA GLU A 343 -40.44 -30.98 15.74
C GLU A 343 -39.22 -30.05 15.75
N ALA A 344 -39.48 -28.75 15.93
CA ALA A 344 -38.48 -27.69 15.82
C ALA A 344 -37.96 -27.21 17.18
N THR A 345 -36.73 -26.73 17.22
CA THR A 345 -36.17 -26.05 18.39
C THR A 345 -36.60 -24.58 18.38
N VAL A 346 -37.09 -24.07 19.51
CA VAL A 346 -37.39 -22.64 19.65
C VAL A 346 -36.11 -21.92 20.10
N MET A 347 -35.75 -20.81 19.48
CA MET A 347 -34.70 -19.89 19.96
C MET A 347 -35.32 -18.53 20.28
N VAL A 348 -34.97 -17.96 21.43
CA VAL A 348 -35.55 -16.71 21.91
C VAL A 348 -34.47 -15.64 21.97
N GLN A 349 -34.75 -14.49 21.38
CA GLN A 349 -33.84 -13.35 21.41
C GLN A 349 -33.80 -12.73 22.82
N ASN A 350 -32.58 -12.50 23.29
CA ASN A 350 -32.26 -11.77 24.51
C ASN A 350 -32.33 -10.25 24.26
N THR A 351 -32.27 -9.46 25.33
CA THR A 351 -32.34 -7.98 25.25
C THR A 351 -31.12 -7.34 24.59
N ASP A 352 -29.98 -8.04 24.60
CA ASP A 352 -28.71 -7.65 23.95
C ASP A 352 -28.66 -8.00 22.45
N GLY A 353 -29.69 -8.65 21.92
CA GLY A 353 -29.77 -9.11 20.54
C GLY A 353 -29.22 -10.52 20.28
N THR A 354 -28.64 -11.20 21.29
CA THR A 354 -28.19 -12.59 21.17
C THR A 354 -29.37 -13.58 21.26
N PHE A 355 -29.16 -14.84 20.90
CA PHE A 355 -30.17 -15.90 21.08
C PHE A 355 -29.74 -16.86 22.19
N GLY A 356 -30.58 -17.04 23.21
CA GLY A 356 -30.40 -18.12 24.17
C GLY A 356 -30.76 -19.48 23.56
N MET A 357 -30.09 -20.55 24.01
CA MET A 357 -30.55 -21.93 23.74
C MET A 357 -31.97 -22.07 24.28
N GLY A 358 -32.95 -22.28 23.39
CA GLY A 358 -34.32 -22.46 23.82
C GLY A 358 -34.72 -23.94 23.89
N PHE A 359 -36.02 -24.15 24.10
CA PHE A 359 -36.56 -25.45 24.48
C PHE A 359 -36.81 -26.33 23.24
N LYS A 360 -36.39 -27.60 23.30
CA LYS A 360 -36.84 -28.64 22.38
C LYS A 360 -38.12 -29.27 22.96
N PRO A 361 -39.26 -29.26 22.26
CA PRO A 361 -40.48 -29.86 22.79
C PRO A 361 -40.27 -31.37 23.01
N ARG A 362 -40.64 -31.88 24.20
CA ARG A 362 -40.62 -33.32 24.46
C ARG A 362 -41.63 -34.00 23.53
N THR A 363 -41.18 -34.96 22.75
CA THR A 363 -42.06 -35.83 21.96
C THR A 363 -42.98 -36.57 22.94
N LYS A 364 -44.30 -36.57 22.66
CA LYS A 364 -45.23 -37.41 23.41
C LYS A 364 -44.83 -38.85 23.07
N LYS A 365 -44.34 -39.63 24.04
CA LYS A 365 -44.21 -41.08 23.88
C LYS A 365 -45.62 -41.58 23.49
N ARG A 366 -45.72 -42.20 22.32
CA ARG A 366 -46.96 -42.82 21.85
C ARG A 366 -47.28 -44.02 22.71
#